data_AF-B1VWB2-F1
#
_entry.id   AF-B1VWB2-F1
#
_cell.length_a   1.000
_cell.length_b   1.000
_cell.length_c   1.000
_cell.angle_alpha   90.00
_cell.angle_beta   90.00
_cell.angle_gamma   90.00
#
_symmetry.space_group_name_H-M   'P 1'
#
loop_
_entity.id
_entity.type
_entity.pdbx_description
1 polymer ?
#
loop_
_entity_poly.entity_id
_entity_poly.type
_entity_poly.pdbx_seq_one_letter_code
_entity_poly.pdbx_strand_id
1 'polypeptide(L)'
;MAAAIEGELRLLDPVVRASAELLASLLHPGFREIGTSGRLRTREAIVASLTADDAPRPGPLTASRMRGEHLCADLVHLTFDTESKGLRSHRSSLWRLTPRGWRLYFHQATPFDEDSPGDPFAAPLDRT
;
A
#
# COMPACT_ATOMS: atom_id res chain seq x y z
N MET A 1 -8.44 5.63 12.19
CA MET A 1 -8.66 5.30 10.76
C MET A 1 -8.30 6.44 9.81
N ALA A 2 -8.88 7.64 9.89
CA ALA A 2 -8.57 8.73 8.93
C ALA A 2 -7.06 8.99 8.75
N ALA A 3 -6.30 9.08 9.86
CA ALA A 3 -4.85 9.23 9.82
C ALA A 3 -4.09 8.04 9.19
N ALA A 4 -4.65 6.82 9.26
CA ALA A 4 -4.07 5.66 8.59
C ALA A 4 -4.28 5.75 7.06
N ILE A 5 -5.48 6.17 6.63
CA ILE A 5 -5.77 6.41 5.20
C ILE A 5 -4.88 7.53 4.65
N GLU A 6 -4.74 8.64 5.38
CA GLU A 6 -3.84 9.73 5.01
C GLU A 6 -2.39 9.24 4.90
N GLY A 7 -1.93 8.45 5.87
CA GLY A 7 -0.60 7.83 5.83
C GLY A 7 -0.40 6.94 4.60
N GLU A 8 -1.40 6.15 4.23
CA GLU A 8 -1.36 5.31 3.02
C GLU A 8 -1.26 6.16 1.76
N LEU A 9 -2.10 7.18 1.61
CA LEU A 9 -2.07 8.07 0.46
C LEU A 9 -0.74 8.82 0.36
N ARG A 10 -0.16 9.24 1.49
CA ARG A 10 1.18 9.82 1.54
C ARG A 10 2.25 8.85 1.03
N LEU A 11 2.13 7.54 1.31
CA LEU A 11 3.04 6.53 0.77
C LEU A 11 2.88 6.28 -0.73
N LEU A 12 1.86 6.83 -1.39
CA LEU A 12 1.71 6.81 -2.85
C LEU A 12 2.36 8.03 -3.52
N ASP A 13 2.61 9.10 -2.76
CA ASP A 13 3.24 10.33 -3.26
C ASP A 13 4.69 10.05 -3.69
N PRO A 14 5.07 10.35 -4.94
CA PRO A 14 6.45 10.19 -5.42
C PRO A 14 7.48 10.92 -4.57
N VAL A 15 7.15 12.09 -4.01
CA VAL A 15 8.05 12.90 -3.16
C VAL A 15 8.34 12.17 -1.86
N VAL A 16 7.32 11.58 -1.25
CA VAL A 16 7.48 10.78 -0.02
C VAL A 16 8.29 9.52 -0.33
N ARG A 17 7.98 8.82 -1.44
CA ARG A 17 8.69 7.60 -1.85
C ARG A 17 10.17 7.83 -2.18
N ALA A 18 10.54 9.02 -2.63
CA ALA A 18 11.92 9.39 -2.90
C ALA A 18 12.71 9.83 -1.66
N SER A 19 12.08 9.92 -0.48
CA SER A 19 12.72 10.40 0.75
C SER A 19 12.81 9.32 1.82
N ALA A 20 14.05 8.91 2.13
CA ALA A 20 14.31 7.90 3.16
C ALA A 20 13.79 8.35 4.53
N GLU A 21 13.89 9.64 4.85
CA GLU A 21 13.41 10.22 6.10
C GLU A 21 11.88 10.17 6.20
N LEU A 22 11.18 10.60 5.14
CA LEU A 22 9.71 10.59 5.13
C LEU A 22 9.17 9.15 5.19
N LEU A 23 9.75 8.22 4.42
CA LEU A 23 9.42 6.79 4.52
C LEU A 23 9.68 6.27 5.95
N ALA A 24 10.85 6.57 6.52
CA ALA A 24 11.21 6.14 7.88
C ALA A 24 10.24 6.66 8.96
N SER A 25 9.59 7.79 8.74
CA SER A 25 8.60 8.37 9.65
C SER A 25 7.25 7.63 9.62
N LEU A 26 6.87 7.09 8.46
CA LEU A 26 5.60 6.41 8.20
C LEU A 26 5.69 4.89 8.40
N LEU A 27 6.84 4.29 8.15
CA LEU A 27 7.07 2.85 8.32
C LEU A 27 7.37 2.50 9.78
N HIS A 28 6.63 1.54 10.32
CA HIS A 28 6.89 0.98 11.65
C HIS A 28 8.29 0.31 11.66
N PRO A 29 9.08 0.39 12.75
CA PRO A 29 10.41 -0.23 12.80
C PRO A 29 10.42 -1.73 12.44
N GLY A 30 9.37 -2.46 12.83
CA GLY A 30 9.15 -3.86 12.48
C GLY A 30 8.43 -4.09 11.14
N PHE A 31 8.39 -3.11 10.23
CA PHE A 31 7.65 -3.21 8.98
C PHE A 31 8.13 -4.36 8.07
N ARG A 32 7.16 -5.04 7.46
CA ARG A 32 7.38 -6.07 6.43
C ARG A 32 6.45 -5.83 5.24
N GLU A 33 6.94 -6.14 4.05
CA GLU A 33 6.16 -6.08 2.82
C GLU A 33 6.20 -7.39 2.06
N ILE A 34 5.08 -7.78 1.47
CA ILE A 34 5.04 -8.74 0.35
C ILE A 34 4.63 -7.96 -0.90
N GLY A 35 5.60 -7.67 -1.76
CA GLY A 35 5.35 -6.93 -3.01
C GLY A 35 4.63 -7.79 -4.05
N THR A 36 4.30 -7.20 -5.21
CA THR A 36 3.64 -7.91 -6.32
C THR A 36 4.43 -9.10 -6.87
N SER A 37 5.73 -9.16 -6.61
CA SER A 37 6.60 -10.30 -6.92
C SER A 37 6.50 -11.47 -5.94
N GLY A 38 5.73 -11.34 -4.85
CA GLY A 38 5.66 -12.29 -3.75
C GLY A 38 6.88 -12.29 -2.83
N ARG A 39 7.92 -11.49 -3.12
CA ARG A 39 9.12 -11.40 -2.28
C ARG A 39 8.81 -10.64 -0.99
N LEU A 40 9.25 -11.23 0.11
CA LEU A 40 9.18 -10.61 1.42
C LEU A 40 10.34 -9.61 1.59
N ARG A 41 10.02 -8.34 1.89
CA ARG A 41 10.98 -7.25 2.10
C ARG A 41 10.87 -6.69 3.51
N THR A 42 11.99 -6.19 4.03
CA THR A 42 12.04 -5.45 5.29
C THR A 42 11.89 -3.96 5.05
N ARG A 43 11.70 -3.20 6.13
CA ARG A 43 11.75 -1.74 6.13
C ARG A 43 13.02 -1.19 5.48
N GLU A 44 14.18 -1.69 5.86
CA GLU A 44 15.48 -1.21 5.38
C GLU A 44 15.62 -1.51 3.88
N ALA A 45 15.20 -2.70 3.46
CA ALA A 45 15.26 -3.11 2.07
C ALA A 45 14.31 -2.30 1.18
N ILE A 46 13.10 -1.97 1.63
CA ILE A 46 12.19 -1.16 0.83
C ILE A 46 12.65 0.30 0.75
N VAL A 47 13.13 0.88 1.87
CA VAL A 47 13.65 2.25 1.88
C VAL A 47 14.84 2.35 0.92
N ALA A 48 15.83 1.48 1.05
CA ALA A 48 16.98 1.45 0.15
C ALA A 48 16.58 1.27 -1.32
N SER A 49 15.61 0.39 -1.60
CA SER A 49 15.13 0.14 -2.97
C SER A 49 14.39 1.32 -3.59
N LEU A 50 13.69 2.13 -2.80
CA LEU A 50 12.90 3.26 -3.29
C LEU A 50 13.71 4.55 -3.41
N THR A 51 14.78 4.68 -2.63
CA THR A 51 15.61 5.89 -2.58
C THR A 51 16.98 5.72 -3.24
N ALA A 52 17.20 4.60 -3.94
CA ALA A 52 18.41 4.42 -4.73
C ALA A 52 18.46 5.42 -5.90
N ASP A 53 19.66 5.82 -6.32
CA ASP A 53 19.85 6.79 -7.41
C ASP A 53 19.27 6.30 -8.75
N ASP A 54 19.27 4.98 -8.95
CA ASP A 54 18.72 4.29 -10.12
C ASP A 54 17.28 3.78 -9.91
N ALA A 55 16.66 4.12 -8.77
CA ALA A 55 15.29 3.70 -8.49
C ALA A 55 14.35 4.22 -9.59
N PRO A 56 13.46 3.36 -10.13
CA PRO A 56 12.45 3.81 -11.07
C PRO A 56 11.65 4.95 -10.46
N ARG A 57 11.62 6.11 -11.13
CA ARG A 57 10.78 7.21 -10.67
C ARG A 57 9.33 6.72 -10.60
N PRO A 58 8.63 6.91 -9.46
CA PRO A 58 7.25 6.49 -9.37
C PRO A 58 6.45 7.23 -10.45
N GLY A 59 5.88 6.47 -11.39
CA GLY A 59 4.83 7.01 -12.24
C GLY A 59 3.59 7.32 -11.41
N PRO A 60 2.57 7.97 -12.00
CA PRO A 60 1.29 8.12 -11.31
C PRO A 60 0.80 6.74 -10.87
N LEU A 61 0.48 6.65 -9.58
CA LEU A 61 -0.10 5.48 -8.94
C LEU A 61 -1.45 5.93 -8.42
N THR A 62 -2.52 5.45 -9.05
CA THR A 62 -3.87 5.77 -8.59
C THR A 62 -4.29 4.78 -7.51
N ALA A 63 -5.08 5.24 -6.55
CA ALA A 63 -5.72 4.39 -5.56
C ALA A 63 -7.23 4.52 -5.68
N SER A 64 -7.93 3.40 -5.58
CA SER A 64 -9.39 3.35 -5.64
C SER A 64 -9.95 2.30 -4.69
N ARG A 65 -11.27 2.28 -4.51
CA ARG A 65 -11.98 1.32 -3.65
C ARG A 65 -11.40 1.23 -2.22
N MET A 66 -10.89 2.34 -1.69
CA MET A 66 -10.31 2.42 -0.35
C MET A 66 -11.36 2.10 0.72
N ARG A 67 -11.06 1.11 1.54
CA ARG A 67 -11.84 0.69 2.70
C ARG A 67 -10.91 0.56 3.90
N GLY A 68 -11.43 0.91 5.08
CA GLY A 68 -10.70 0.76 6.32
C GLY A 68 -11.58 0.16 7.40
N GLU A 69 -10.97 -0.66 8.24
CA GLU A 69 -11.61 -1.31 9.38
C GLU A 69 -10.68 -1.23 10.60
N HIS A 70 -11.23 -0.94 11.78
CA HIS A 70 -10.47 -1.08 13.01
C HIS A 70 -10.55 -2.52 13.48
N LEU A 71 -9.41 -3.20 13.54
CA LEU A 71 -9.34 -4.55 14.12
C LEU A 71 -9.28 -4.48 15.65
N CYS A 72 -8.68 -3.41 16.18
CA CYS A 72 -8.71 -3.03 17.59
C CYS A 72 -8.40 -1.51 17.71
N ALA A 73 -8.37 -0.99 18.94
CA ALA A 73 -8.20 0.44 19.19
C ALA A 73 -6.92 1.06 18.58
N ASP A 74 -5.86 0.25 18.44
CA ASP A 74 -4.53 0.66 17.98
C ASP A 74 -4.12 0.00 16.64
N LEU A 75 -5.05 -0.67 15.93
CA LEU A 75 -4.77 -1.34 14.67
C LEU A 75 -5.90 -1.13 13.65
N VAL A 76 -5.53 -0.61 12.49
CA VAL A 76 -6.43 -0.41 11.35
C VAL A 76 -5.95 -1.27 10.19
N HIS A 77 -6.86 -2.00 9.58
CA HIS A 77 -6.65 -2.67 8.30
C HIS A 77 -7.22 -1.80 7.19
N LEU A 78 -6.42 -1.57 6.14
CA LEU A 78 -6.86 -0.90 4.92
C LEU A 78 -6.79 -1.88 3.76
N THR A 79 -7.81 -1.85 2.91
CA THR A 79 -7.81 -2.53 1.62
C THR A 79 -8.18 -1.55 0.52
N PHE A 80 -7.49 -1.60 -0.61
CA PHE A 80 -7.73 -0.72 -1.74
C PHE A 80 -7.08 -1.30 -2.99
N ASP A 81 -7.43 -0.76 -4.15
CA ASP A 81 -6.78 -1.14 -5.41
C ASP A 81 -5.81 -0.06 -5.84
N THR A 82 -4.70 -0.47 -6.46
CA THR A 82 -3.80 0.45 -7.16
C THR A 82 -3.67 0.11 -8.63
N GLU A 83 -3.52 1.13 -9.47
CA GLU A 83 -3.19 1.00 -10.88
C GLU A 83 -1.98 1.89 -11.23
N SER A 84 -1.06 1.34 -12.02
CA SER A 84 -0.03 2.12 -12.71
C SER A 84 0.33 1.48 -14.05
N LYS A 85 0.14 2.22 -15.14
CA LYS A 85 0.43 1.77 -16.52
C LYS A 85 -0.33 0.47 -16.87
N GLY A 86 -1.57 0.35 -16.43
CA GLY A 86 -2.42 -0.84 -16.63
C GLY A 86 -2.12 -2.01 -15.70
N LEU A 87 -1.06 -1.94 -14.89
CA LEU A 87 -0.77 -2.95 -13.87
C LEU A 87 -1.58 -2.67 -12.62
N ARG A 88 -2.44 -3.63 -12.26
CA ARG A 88 -3.35 -3.53 -11.12
C ARG A 88 -2.91 -4.42 -9.96
N SER A 89 -3.21 -4.00 -8.74
CA SER A 89 -2.97 -4.81 -7.54
C SER A 89 -3.96 -4.51 -6.45
N HIS A 90 -4.50 -5.56 -5.82
CA HIS A 90 -5.17 -5.44 -4.54
C HIS A 90 -4.12 -5.16 -3.47
N ARG A 91 -4.39 -4.17 -2.64
CA ARG A 91 -3.52 -3.75 -1.54
C ARG A 91 -4.18 -4.08 -0.22
N SER A 92 -3.35 -4.51 0.72
CA SER A 92 -3.73 -4.79 2.09
C SER A 92 -2.66 -4.21 3.01
N SER A 93 -3.04 -3.29 3.89
CA SER A 93 -2.13 -2.59 4.79
C SER A 93 -2.60 -2.67 6.23
N LEU A 94 -1.70 -3.00 7.15
CA LEU A 94 -1.96 -2.90 8.59
C LEU A 94 -1.24 -1.66 9.13
N TRP A 95 -2.00 -0.73 9.68
CA TRP A 95 -1.51 0.48 10.31
C TRP A 95 -1.65 0.36 11.81
N ARG A 96 -0.54 0.52 12.55
CA ARG A 96 -0.50 0.43 14.01
C ARG A 96 -0.29 1.81 14.63
N LEU A 97 -1.07 2.14 15.65
CA LEU A 97 -0.86 3.34 16.45
C LEU A 97 0.36 3.14 17.36
N THR A 98 1.28 4.10 17.32
CA THR A 98 2.49 4.14 18.14
C THR A 98 2.53 5.44 18.94
N PRO A 99 3.45 5.60 19.92
CA PRO A 99 3.67 6.89 20.58
C PRO A 99 4.04 8.03 19.61
N ARG A 100 4.48 7.71 18.38
CA ARG A 100 4.81 8.67 17.32
C ARG A 100 3.69 8.82 16.27
N GLY A 101 2.49 8.31 16.54
CA GLY A 101 1.36 8.29 15.61
C GLY A 101 1.20 6.96 14.86
N TRP A 102 0.28 6.95 13.90
CA TRP A 102 -0.01 5.78 13.06
C TRP A 102 1.17 5.48 12.12
N ARG A 103 1.57 4.21 12.06
CA ARG A 103 2.65 3.74 11.20
C ARG A 103 2.27 2.45 10.49
N LEU A 104 2.67 2.32 9.24
CA LEU A 104 2.45 1.11 8.44
C LEU A 104 3.31 -0.02 9.02
N TYR A 105 2.66 -1.07 9.50
CA TYR A 105 3.26 -2.25 10.12
C TYR A 105 3.45 -3.39 9.13
N PHE A 106 2.51 -3.56 8.20
CA PHE A 106 2.58 -4.59 7.18
C PHE A 106 1.91 -4.12 5.90
N HIS A 107 2.45 -4.50 4.75
CA HIS A 107 1.82 -4.25 3.45
C HIS A 107 1.91 -5.49 2.55
N GLN A 108 0.85 -5.75 1.80
CA GLN A 108 0.85 -6.73 0.74
C GLN A 108 0.23 -6.16 -0.52
N ALA A 109 0.80 -6.55 -1.67
CA ALA A 109 0.26 -6.28 -2.98
C ALA A 109 0.06 -7.58 -3.76
N THR A 110 -1.18 -7.86 -4.15
CA THR A 110 -1.53 -9.02 -4.96
C THR A 110 -1.92 -8.55 -6.35
N PRO A 111 -1.13 -8.86 -7.41
CA PRO A 111 -1.49 -8.47 -8.76
C PRO A 111 -2.78 -9.18 -9.19
N PHE A 112 -3.61 -8.49 -9.96
CA PHE A 112 -4.84 -9.06 -10.53
C PHE A 112 -5.10 -8.48 -11.93
N ASP A 113 -5.93 -9.19 -12.68
CA ASP A 113 -6.47 -8.74 -13.94
C ASP A 113 -7.99 -8.89 -13.90
N GLU A 114 -8.76 -7.83 -14.19
CA GLU A 114 -10.24 -7.90 -14.19
C GLU A 114 -10.76 -8.80 -15.32
N ASP A 115 -9.95 -9.07 -16.35
CA ASP A 115 -10.31 -10.00 -17.43
C ASP A 115 -9.99 -11.47 -17.08
N SER A 116 -9.47 -11.75 -15.88
CA SER A 116 -9.27 -13.13 -15.42
C SER A 116 -10.63 -13.79 -15.18
N PRO A 117 -10.99 -14.86 -15.91
CA PRO A 117 -12.27 -15.50 -15.74
C PRO A 117 -12.36 -16.10 -14.34
N GLY A 118 -13.27 -15.56 -13.51
CA GLY A 118 -13.62 -16.12 -12.21
C GLY A 118 -13.52 -15.21 -11.00
N ASP A 119 -13.50 -13.87 -11.12
CA ASP A 119 -13.67 -12.99 -9.96
C ASP A 119 -15.07 -13.23 -9.33
N PRO A 120 -15.16 -13.86 -8.14
CA PRO A 120 -16.45 -14.14 -7.50
C PRO A 120 -17.06 -12.88 -6.86
N PHE A 121 -16.36 -11.74 -6.89
CA PHE A 121 -16.79 -10.44 -6.39
C PHE A 121 -17.04 -9.42 -7.50
N ALA A 122 -16.86 -9.79 -8.77
CA ALA A 122 -17.31 -8.97 -9.89
C ALA A 122 -18.84 -8.88 -9.81
N ALA A 123 -19.34 -7.72 -9.39
CA ALA A 123 -20.78 -7.46 -9.43
C ALA A 123 -21.24 -7.68 -10.89
N PRO A 124 -22.42 -8.32 -11.11
CA PRO A 124 -22.97 -8.44 -12.44
C PRO A 124 -23.03 -7.05 -13.05
N LEU A 125 -22.47 -6.89 -14.25
CA LEU A 125 -22.72 -5.68 -15.05
C LEU A 125 -24.22 -5.65 -15.30
N ASP A 126 -24.92 -4.79 -14.56
CA ASP A 126 -26.34 -4.50 -14.81
C ASP A 126 -26.44 -4.01 -16.25
N ARG A 127 -26.98 -4.87 -17.11
CA ARG A 127 -27.33 -4.51 -18.49
C ARG A 127 -28.63 -3.72 -18.39
N THR A 128 -28.51 -2.41 -18.57
CA THR A 128 -29.62 -1.56 -19.05
C THR A 128 -29.51 -1.41 -20.55
#